data_AF-A0A8X6TMB7-F1
#
_entry.id   AF-A0A8X6TMB7-F1
#
_cell.length_a   1.000
_cell.length_b   1.000
_cell.length_c   1.000
_cell.angle_alpha   90.00
_cell.angle_beta   90.00
_cell.angle_gamma   90.00
#
_symmetry.space_group_name_H-M   'P 1'
#
loop_
_entity.id
_entity.type
_entity.pdbx_description
1 polymer ?
#
loop_
_entity_poly.entity_id
_entity_poly.type
_entity_poly.pdbx_seq_one_letter_code
_entity_poly.pdbx_strand_id
1 'polypeptide(L)'
;MAVVVALNRKRGNLKGQLTKLLSAITDEETMDIPQLEAMLEILKKVQEKFEILKEDNYKSASSEEYLTIEASLLEIDQEIQHLEVRIKTSISKKKTIYV
;
A
#
# COMPACT_ATOMS: atom_id res chain seq x y z
N MET A 1 -17.40 19.70 0.12
CA MET A 1 -17.30 18.87 -1.11
C MET A 1 -15.89 18.80 -1.71
N ALA A 2 -15.06 19.84 -1.69
CA ALA A 2 -13.72 19.81 -2.31
C ALA A 2 -12.72 18.82 -1.65
N VAL A 3 -12.80 18.62 -0.33
CA VAL A 3 -11.93 17.70 0.45
C VAL A 3 -12.11 16.24 0.00
N VAL A 4 -13.35 15.79 -0.15
CA VAL A 4 -13.69 14.42 -0.59
C VAL A 4 -13.23 14.14 -2.02
N VAL A 5 -13.32 15.14 -2.92
CA VAL A 5 -12.85 15.00 -4.31
C VAL A 5 -11.32 14.89 -4.36
N ALA A 6 -10.61 15.69 -3.57
CA ALA A 6 -9.15 15.63 -3.48
C ALA A 6 -8.67 14.29 -2.88
N LEU A 7 -9.34 13.81 -1.82
CA LEU A 7 -9.09 12.50 -1.22
C LEU A 7 -9.29 11.38 -2.24
N ASN A 8 -10.43 11.36 -2.95
CA ASN A 8 -10.73 10.33 -3.94
C ASN A 8 -9.70 10.27 -5.08
N ARG A 9 -9.19 11.43 -5.53
CA ARG A 9 -8.14 11.48 -6.57
C ARG A 9 -6.81 10.92 -6.06
N LYS A 10 -6.36 11.32 -4.87
CA LYS A 10 -5.11 10.83 -4.28
C LYS A 10 -5.22 9.33 -3.96
N ARG A 11 -6.37 8.88 -3.45
CA ARG A 11 -6.70 7.45 -3.23
C ARG A 11 -6.62 6.65 -4.53
N GLY A 12 -7.26 7.13 -5.59
CA GLY A 12 -7.22 6.46 -6.91
C GLY A 12 -5.81 6.30 -7.46
N ASN A 13 -4.94 7.29 -7.23
CA ASN A 13 -3.52 7.19 -7.62
C ASN A 13 -2.75 6.13 -6.81
N LEU A 14 -3.04 5.98 -5.51
CA LEU A 14 -2.45 4.92 -4.68
C LEU A 14 -2.93 3.54 -5.14
N LYS A 15 -4.24 3.38 -5.38
CA LYS A 15 -4.83 2.15 -5.92
C LYS A 15 -4.20 1.74 -7.25
N GLY A 16 -3.98 2.71 -8.14
CA GLY A 16 -3.30 2.47 -9.41
C GLY A 16 -1.85 2.02 -9.26
N GLN A 17 -1.12 2.56 -8.27
CA GLN A 17 0.24 2.10 -7.94
C GLN A 17 0.23 0.67 -7.37
N LEU A 18 -0.70 0.36 -6.46
CA LEU A 18 -0.85 -0.98 -5.89
C LEU A 18 -1.24 -2.02 -6.94
N THR A 19 -2.17 -1.70 -7.84
CA THR A 19 -2.55 -2.57 -8.95
C THR A 19 -1.36 -2.89 -9.86
N LYS A 20 -0.52 -1.89 -10.16
CA LYS A 20 0.70 -2.08 -10.96
C LYS A 20 1.71 -2.95 -10.24
N LEU A 21 1.91 -2.73 -8.93
CA LEU A 21 2.82 -3.55 -8.12
C LEU A 21 2.33 -5.00 -8.09
N LEU A 22 1.04 -5.21 -7.84
CA LEU A 22 0.42 -6.54 -7.80
C LEU A 22 0.50 -7.25 -9.16
N SER A 23 0.39 -6.52 -10.27
CA SER A 23 0.58 -7.07 -11.62
C SER A 23 2.04 -7.38 -11.94
N ALA A 24 2.99 -6.61 -11.38
CA ALA A 24 4.42 -6.88 -11.52
C ALA A 24 4.85 -8.12 -10.72
N ILE A 25 4.14 -8.43 -9.63
CA ILE A 25 4.27 -9.66 -8.86
C ILE A 25 3.42 -10.74 -9.54
N THR A 26 3.89 -11.24 -10.69
CA THR A 26 3.20 -12.30 -11.44
C THR A 26 3.18 -13.62 -10.67
N ASP A 27 4.33 -14.02 -10.15
CA ASP A 27 4.52 -15.16 -9.26
C ASP A 27 5.75 -14.92 -8.38
N GLU A 28 5.50 -14.53 -7.13
CA GLU A 28 6.53 -14.32 -6.11
C GLU A 28 7.39 -15.56 -5.81
N GLU A 29 6.92 -16.76 -6.11
CA GLU A 29 7.71 -17.98 -5.98
C GLU A 29 8.78 -18.08 -7.08
N THR A 30 8.56 -17.44 -8.23
CA THR A 30 9.55 -17.38 -9.33
C THR A 30 10.55 -16.23 -9.19
N MET A 31 10.20 -15.18 -8.45
CA MET A 31 11.08 -14.01 -8.25
C MET A 31 12.26 -14.34 -7.32
N ASP A 32 13.43 -13.76 -7.57
CA ASP A 32 14.56 -13.87 -6.64
C ASP A 32 14.43 -12.91 -5.44
N ILE A 33 15.29 -13.09 -4.43
CA ILE A 33 15.27 -12.25 -3.22
C ILE A 33 15.49 -10.77 -3.57
N PRO A 34 16.51 -10.37 -4.38
CA PRO A 34 16.69 -8.97 -4.77
C PRO A 34 15.46 -8.34 -5.44
N GLN A 35 14.77 -9.07 -6.32
CA GLN A 35 13.55 -8.61 -6.98
C GLN A 35 12.42 -8.39 -5.97
N LEU A 36 12.23 -9.33 -5.02
CA LEU A 36 11.23 -9.19 -3.96
C LEU A 36 11.58 -8.02 -3.02
N GLU A 37 12.85 -7.80 -2.70
CA GLU A 37 13.31 -6.67 -1.90
C GLU A 37 13.09 -5.32 -2.61
N ALA A 38 13.29 -5.26 -3.93
CA ALA A 38 12.97 -4.08 -4.73
C ALA A 38 11.46 -3.79 -4.73
N MET A 39 10.60 -4.82 -4.83
CA MET A 39 9.15 -4.65 -4.72
C MET A 39 8.73 -4.13 -3.34
N LEU A 40 9.38 -4.62 -2.27
CA LEU A 40 9.15 -4.12 -0.92
C LEU A 40 9.55 -2.64 -0.78
N GLU A 41 10.64 -2.21 -1.41
CA GLU A 41 11.06 -0.80 -1.40
C GLU A 41 10.05 0.09 -2.13
N ILE A 42 9.51 -0.37 -3.27
CA ILE A 42 8.44 0.34 -3.99
C ILE A 42 7.19 0.44 -3.11
N LEU A 43 6.79 -0.67 -2.47
CA LEU A 43 5.64 -0.69 -1.58
C LEU A 43 5.81 0.25 -0.39
N LYS A 44 7.00 0.33 0.21
CA LYS A 44 7.32 1.30 1.28
C LYS A 44 7.08 2.74 0.82
N LYS A 45 7.50 3.11 -0.39
CA LYS A 45 7.24 4.45 -0.95
C LYS A 45 5.74 4.71 -1.17
N VAL A 46 4.94 3.67 -1.45
CA VAL A 46 3.48 3.79 -1.55
C VAL A 46 2.87 3.97 -0.16
N GLN A 47 3.34 3.22 0.84
CA GLN A 47 2.92 3.33 2.23
C GLN A 47 3.22 4.71 2.81
N GLU A 48 4.42 5.25 2.59
CA GLU A 48 4.78 6.61 3.03
C GLU A 48 3.81 7.67 2.46
N LYS A 49 3.47 7.56 1.17
CA LYS A 49 2.48 8.46 0.54
C LYS A 49 1.08 8.27 1.11
N PHE A 50 0.71 7.04 1.48
CA PHE A 50 -0.56 6.74 2.12
C PHE A 50 -0.64 7.36 3.53
N GLU A 51 0.41 7.23 4.34
CA GLU A 51 0.46 7.83 5.69
C GLU A 51 0.41 9.36 5.62
N ILE A 52 1.15 9.98 4.70
CA ILE A 52 1.06 11.43 4.46
C ILE A 52 -0.38 11.83 4.08
N LEU A 53 -1.02 11.07 3.17
CA LEU A 53 -2.40 11.33 2.79
C LEU A 53 -3.35 11.24 4.00
N LYS A 54 -3.19 10.20 4.82
CA LYS A 54 -4.01 9.97 6.01
C LYS A 54 -3.84 11.11 7.02
N GLU A 55 -2.60 11.45 7.36
CA GLU A 55 -2.29 12.57 8.26
C GLU A 55 -2.83 13.91 7.75
N ASP A 56 -2.62 14.23 6.47
CA ASP A 56 -3.09 15.49 5.88
C ASP A 56 -4.61 15.63 6.01
N ASN A 57 -5.35 14.54 5.76
CA ASN A 57 -6.81 14.58 5.85
C ASN A 57 -7.27 14.64 7.31
N TYR A 58 -6.65 13.87 8.21
CA TYR A 58 -6.98 13.90 9.64
C TYR A 58 -6.72 15.26 10.30
N LYS A 59 -5.65 15.96 9.94
CA LYS A 59 -5.35 17.32 10.45
C LYS A 59 -6.43 18.35 10.08
N SER A 60 -7.15 18.10 8.98
CA SER A 60 -8.18 19.02 8.45
C SER A 60 -9.62 18.57 8.69
N ALA A 61 -9.82 17.37 9.25
CA ALA A 61 -11.12 16.74 9.39
C ALA A 61 -11.83 17.16 10.68
N SER A 62 -13.14 17.37 10.60
CA SER A 62 -14.00 17.34 11.77
C SER A 62 -14.20 15.91 12.29
N SER A 63 -14.67 15.76 13.53
CA SER A 63 -14.94 14.44 14.13
C SER A 63 -15.93 13.58 13.32
N GLU A 64 -16.90 14.19 12.64
CA GLU A 64 -17.86 13.49 11.77
C GLU A 64 -17.25 13.04 10.44
N GLU A 65 -16.28 13.80 9.92
CA GLU A 65 -15.58 13.46 8.67
C GLU A 65 -14.53 12.36 8.87
N TYR A 66 -14.06 12.15 10.10
CA TYR A 66 -13.03 11.17 10.43
C TYR A 66 -13.43 9.74 10.00
N LEU A 67 -14.63 9.29 10.37
CA LEU A 67 -15.14 7.96 9.99
C LEU A 67 -15.26 7.78 8.48
N THR A 68 -15.63 8.85 7.76
CA THR A 68 -15.74 8.82 6.30
C THR A 68 -14.36 8.71 5.65
N ILE A 69 -13.36 9.40 6.19
CA ILE A 69 -11.98 9.33 5.73
C ILE A 69 -11.39 7.95 6.03
N GLU A 70 -11.60 7.41 7.25
CA GLU A 70 -11.15 6.06 7.62
C GLU A 70 -11.71 5.02 6.67
N ALA A 71 -13.04 5.01 6.48
CA ALA A 71 -13.70 4.07 5.57
C ALA A 71 -13.19 4.21 4.13
N SER A 72 -12.86 5.43 3.70
CA SER A 72 -12.34 5.68 2.34
C SER A 72 -10.91 5.19 2.15
N LEU A 73 -10.10 5.16 3.22
CA LEU A 73 -8.68 4.78 3.19
C LEU A 73 -8.44 3.31 3.56
N LEU A 74 -9.40 2.67 4.25
CA LEU A 74 -9.29 1.29 4.74
C LEU A 74 -8.91 0.28 3.65
N GLU A 75 -9.54 0.36 2.48
CA GLU A 75 -9.24 -0.56 1.36
C GLU A 75 -7.75 -0.48 0.96
N ILE A 76 -7.20 0.74 0.89
CA ILE A 76 -5.80 0.96 0.50
C ILE A 76 -4.85 0.46 1.59
N ASP A 77 -5.18 0.69 2.87
CA ASP A 77 -4.38 0.20 4.00
C ASP A 77 -4.31 -1.33 3.99
N GLN A 78 -5.46 -1.99 3.81
CA GLN A 78 -5.54 -3.45 3.74
C GLN A 78 -4.76 -4.02 2.54
N GLU A 79 -4.85 -3.39 1.37
CA GLU A 79 -4.06 -3.80 0.20
C GLU A 79 -2.54 -3.66 0.44
N ILE A 80 -2.10 -2.56 1.06
CA ILE A 80 -0.69 -2.35 1.41
C ILE A 80 -0.21 -3.44 2.37
N GLN A 81 -0.93 -3.67 3.46
CA GLN A 81 -0.57 -4.67 4.47
C GLN A 81 -0.53 -6.09 3.88
N HIS A 82 -1.53 -6.44 3.06
CA HIS A 82 -1.59 -7.73 2.40
C HIS A 82 -0.38 -7.95 1.49
N LEU A 83 -0.05 -6.98 0.65
CA LEU A 83 1.14 -7.04 -0.23
C LEU A 83 2.44 -7.13 0.56
N GLU A 84 2.56 -6.37 1.65
CA GLU A 84 3.76 -6.36 2.48
C GLU A 84 4.01 -7.73 3.12
N VAL A 85 2.97 -8.30 3.75
CA VAL A 85 3.03 -9.64 4.35
C VAL A 85 3.39 -10.67 3.28
N ARG A 86 2.70 -10.64 2.15
CA ARG A 86 2.90 -11.57 1.04
C ARG A 86 4.36 -11.58 0.55
N ILE A 87 4.93 -10.41 0.27
CA ILE A 87 6.33 -10.28 -0.18
C ILE A 87 7.31 -10.75 0.92
N LYS A 88 7.11 -10.32 2.17
CA LYS A 88 7.97 -10.72 3.31
C LYS A 88 7.95 -12.22 3.56
N THR A 89 6.79 -12.86 3.42
CA THR A 89 6.65 -14.31 3.55
C THR A 89 7.43 -15.03 2.44
N SER A 90 7.34 -14.56 1.20
CA SER A 90 8.09 -15.14 0.07
C SER A 90 9.61 -15.00 0.24
N ILE A 91 10.08 -13.83 0.70
CA ILE A 91 11.49 -13.62 1.05
C ILE A 91 11.92 -14.59 2.15
N SER A 92 11.14 -14.70 3.23
CA SER A 92 11.44 -15.58 4.36
C SER A 92 11.53 -17.05 3.92
N LYS A 93 10.55 -17.54 3.14
CA LYS A 93 10.56 -18.91 2.59
C LYS A 93 11.82 -19.18 1.78
N LYS A 94 12.20 -18.26 0.89
CA LYS A 94 13.41 -18.38 0.07
C LYS A 94 14.66 -18.40 0.94
N LYS A 95 14.78 -17.48 1.90
CA LYS A 95 15.92 -17.44 2.83
C LYS A 95 16.06 -18.76 3.60
N THR A 96 14.97 -19.35 4.10
CA THR A 96 15.00 -20.63 4.82
C THR A 96 15.40 -21.82 3.95
N ILE A 97 15.09 -21.82 2.64
CA ILE A 97 15.47 -22.91 1.72
C ILE A 97 16.97 -22.91 1.42
N TYR A 98 17.66 -21.77 1.55
CA TYR A 98 19.10 -21.63 1.27
C TYR A 98 19.98 -21.74 2.54
N VAL A 99 19.43 -22.19 3.68
CA VAL A 99 20.19 -22.44 4.93
C VAL A 99 20.44 -23.93 5.12
#